data_AF-A0A8J7RNX5-F1
#
_entry.id   AF-A0A8J7RNX5-F1
#
_cell.length_a   1.000
_cell.length_b   1.000
_cell.length_c   1.000
_cell.angle_alpha   90.00
_cell.angle_beta   90.00
_cell.angle_gamma   90.00
#
_symmetry.space_group_name_H-M   'P 1'
#
loop_
_entity.id
_entity.type
_entity.pdbx_description
1 polymer ?
#
loop_
_entity_poly.entity_id
_entity_poly.type
_entity_poly.pdbx_seq_one_letter_code
_entity_poly.pdbx_strand_id
1 'polypeptide(L)'
;MSYSSSSLQLSDANGTKNPGISSFFFSNEGNEPIHIHVESGNGYCKFWIKPVILVYTSGYSATELNKIQKLIEEHTNLIESSWNEYLG
;
A
#
# COMPACT_ATOMS: atom_id res chain seq x y z
N MET A 1 -14.35 2.05 -17.69
CA MET A 1 -12.98 2.12 -17.16
C MET A 1 -12.75 0.88 -16.31
N SER A 2 -11.86 -0.01 -16.73
CA SER A 2 -11.60 -1.26 -16.02
C SER A 2 -10.57 -0.99 -14.93
N TYR A 3 -11.03 -0.89 -13.68
CA TYR A 3 -10.16 -0.89 -12.51
C TYR A 3 -9.57 -2.29 -12.38
N SER A 4 -8.44 -2.56 -13.02
CA SER A 4 -7.70 -3.78 -12.77
C SER A 4 -6.82 -3.52 -11.55
N SER A 5 -7.27 -4.08 -10.43
CA SER A 5 -6.74 -3.87 -9.10
C SER A 5 -5.98 -5.13 -8.70
N SER A 6 -4.66 -5.06 -8.64
CA SER A 6 -3.83 -6.18 -8.17
C SER A 6 -3.73 -6.10 -6.65
N SER A 7 -4.33 -7.07 -5.96
CA SER A 7 -4.22 -7.18 -4.50
C SER A 7 -2.88 -7.83 -4.14
N LEU A 8 -1.94 -7.05 -3.61
CA LEU A 8 -0.78 -7.63 -2.92
C LEU A 8 -1.16 -7.92 -1.46
N GLN A 9 -0.70 -9.04 -0.90
CA GLN A 9 -0.71 -9.29 0.55
C GLN A 9 0.73 -9.14 1.04
N LEU A 10 1.05 -8.00 1.66
CA LEU A 10 2.34 -7.82 2.33
C LEU A 10 2.22 -8.32 3.77
N SER A 11 3.01 -9.34 4.11
CA SER A 11 3.26 -9.77 5.48
C SER A 11 4.52 -9.11 6.00
N ASP A 12 4.66 -8.98 7.31
CA ASP A 12 5.94 -8.57 7.89
C ASP A 12 7.03 -9.65 7.68
N ALA A 13 8.28 -9.31 7.97
CA ALA A 13 9.43 -10.20 7.85
C ALA A 13 9.35 -11.46 8.74
N ASN A 14 8.41 -11.53 9.70
CA ASN A 14 8.18 -12.71 10.53
C ASN A 14 7.06 -13.61 10.00
N GLY A 15 6.47 -13.27 8.85
CA GLY A 15 5.33 -14.00 8.29
C GLY A 15 4.04 -13.81 9.07
N THR A 16 4.00 -12.89 10.05
CA THR A 16 2.74 -12.52 10.69
C THR A 16 1.97 -11.63 9.73
N LYS A 17 0.77 -12.09 9.33
CA LYS A 17 -0.23 -11.18 8.77
C LYS A 17 -0.49 -10.15 9.86
N ASN A 18 -0.08 -8.90 9.67
CA ASN A 18 -0.49 -7.83 10.57
C ASN A 18 -2.03 -7.91 10.64
N PRO A 19 -2.63 -8.17 11.82
CA PRO A 19 -4.06 -8.54 11.94
C PRO A 19 -5.04 -7.41 11.59
N GLY A 20 -4.57 -6.37 10.91
CA GLY A 20 -5.34 -5.24 10.45
C GLY A 20 -4.76 -4.62 9.18
N ILE A 21 -4.22 -5.42 8.23
CA ILE A 21 -3.96 -4.97 6.86
C ILE A 21 -4.38 -6.10 5.91
N SER A 22 -5.49 -5.92 5.19
CA SER A 22 -6.10 -7.00 4.41
C SER A 22 -5.91 -6.85 2.91
N SER A 23 -5.65 -5.65 2.39
CA SER A 23 -5.52 -5.45 0.94
C SER A 23 -4.67 -4.25 0.60
N PHE A 24 -3.76 -4.45 -0.35
CA PHE A 24 -3.00 -3.40 -1.01
C PHE A 24 -3.47 -3.27 -2.45
N PHE A 25 -3.89 -2.07 -2.87
CA PHE A 25 -4.38 -1.83 -4.23
C PHE A 25 -3.53 -0.79 -4.97
N PHE A 26 -3.37 -1.02 -6.28
CA PHE A 26 -2.71 -0.15 -7.24
C PHE A 26 -3.74 0.31 -8.28
N SER A 27 -3.76 1.59 -8.63
CA SER A 27 -4.65 2.13 -9.67
C SER A 27 -3.85 2.94 -10.67
N ASN A 28 -3.95 2.57 -11.94
CA ASN A 28 -3.32 3.28 -13.05
C ASN A 28 -4.28 4.32 -13.65
N GLU A 29 -4.38 5.50 -13.02
CA GLU A 29 -5.09 6.66 -13.58
C GLU A 29 -4.09 7.66 -14.21
N GLY A 30 -3.21 7.15 -15.08
CA GLY A 30 -2.40 7.99 -15.98
C GLY A 30 -1.23 8.71 -15.31
N ASN A 31 -1.44 9.95 -14.84
CA ASN A 31 -0.37 10.89 -14.45
C ASN A 31 -0.16 10.97 -12.92
N GLU A 32 -0.79 10.06 -12.16
CA GLU A 32 -0.59 9.99 -10.71
C GLU A 32 0.73 9.26 -10.37
N PRO A 33 1.46 9.72 -9.34
CA PRO A 33 2.61 8.99 -8.83
C PRO A 33 2.19 7.63 -8.26
N ILE A 34 3.14 6.69 -8.25
CA ILE A 34 2.96 5.34 -7.71
C ILE A 34 2.44 5.46 -6.28
N HIS A 35 1.28 4.89 -6.03
CA HIS A 35 0.62 4.96 -4.74
C HIS A 35 -0.06 3.64 -4.40
N ILE A 36 -0.25 3.41 -3.11
CA ILE A 36 -0.84 2.20 -2.55
C ILE A 36 -1.96 2.58 -1.60
N HIS A 37 -3.04 1.82 -1.67
CA HIS A 37 -4.17 1.94 -0.75
C HIS A 37 -4.06 0.78 0.22
N VAL A 38 -4.17 1.06 1.51
CA VAL A 38 -4.13 0.07 2.58
C VAL A 38 -5.47 0.11 3.28
N GLU A 39 -6.21 -1.00 3.20
CA GLU A 39 -7.51 -1.13 3.83
C GLU A 39 -7.54 -2.30 4.81
N SER A 40 -8.19 -2.10 5.94
CA SER A 40 -8.47 -3.15 6.91
C SER A 40 -9.72 -2.91 7.75
N GLY A 41 -10.05 -3.90 8.58
CA GLY A 41 -11.14 -3.75 9.55
C GLY A 41 -10.99 -2.57 10.52
N ASN A 42 -9.78 -2.02 10.66
CA ASN A 42 -9.52 -0.84 11.49
C ASN A 42 -9.70 0.48 10.73
N GLY A 43 -9.62 0.49 9.40
CA GLY A 43 -9.64 1.74 8.64
C GLY A 43 -9.08 1.64 7.22
N TYR A 44 -8.80 2.81 6.65
CA TYR A 44 -8.28 2.96 5.30
C TYR A 44 -7.23 4.08 5.24
N CYS A 45 -6.13 3.86 4.55
CA CYS A 45 -5.14 4.89 4.26
C CYS A 45 -4.52 4.78 2.86
N LYS A 46 -4.03 5.89 2.34
CA LYS A 46 -3.38 6.01 1.03
C LYS A 46 -1.98 6.56 1.22
N PHE A 47 -0.99 5.88 0.65
CA PHE A 47 0.42 6.29 0.65
C PHE A 47 0.94 6.44 -0.77
N TRP A 48 1.77 7.46 -1.00
CA TRP A 48 2.67 7.50 -2.15
C TRP A 48 3.86 6.58 -1.89
N ILE A 49 4.51 6.09 -2.94
CA ILE A 49 5.67 5.18 -2.83
C ILE A 49 6.98 5.92 -3.14
N LYS A 50 6.92 6.97 -3.96
CA LYS A 50 8.09 7.78 -4.34
C LYS A 50 7.78 9.27 -4.23
N PRO A 51 8.16 9.93 -3.12
CA PRO A 51 8.61 9.37 -1.82
C PRO A 51 7.47 8.69 -1.02
N VAL A 52 7.80 7.86 -0.02
CA VAL A 52 6.79 7.24 0.85
C VAL A 52 6.15 8.29 1.75
N ILE A 53 4.92 8.71 1.41
CA ILE A 53 4.21 9.79 2.09
C ILE A 53 2.76 9.40 2.31
N LEU A 54 2.26 9.61 3.53
CA LEU A 54 0.84 9.49 3.86
C LEU A 54 0.04 10.63 3.19
N VAL A 55 -0.93 10.27 2.37
CA VAL A 55 -1.83 11.21 1.67
C VAL A 55 -3.17 11.32 2.37
N TYR A 56 -3.67 10.17 2.83
CA TYR A 56 -4.99 10.08 3.45
C TYR A 56 -5.01 8.96 4.48
N THR A 57 -5.71 9.17 5.58
CA THR A 57 -5.96 8.16 6.60
C THR A 57 -7.34 8.36 7.21
N SER A 58 -8.01 7.26 7.53
CA SER A 58 -9.24 7.20 8.29
C SER A 58 -9.22 5.95 9.15
N GLY A 59 -9.56 6.07 10.42
CA GLY A 59 -9.63 4.95 11.37
C GLY A 59 -8.29 4.50 11.99
N TYR A 60 -7.15 4.79 11.35
CA TYR A 60 -5.84 4.43 11.89
C TYR A 60 -5.26 5.47 12.86
N SER A 61 -4.64 4.98 13.93
CA SER A 61 -3.81 5.80 14.83
C SER A 61 -2.44 6.12 14.23
N ALA A 62 -1.78 7.17 14.75
CA ALA A 62 -0.43 7.54 14.33
C ALA A 62 0.59 6.39 14.48
N THR A 63 0.44 5.55 15.50
CA THR A 63 1.30 4.38 15.72
C THR A 63 1.08 3.31 14.65
N GLU A 64 -0.16 3.06 14.25
CA GLU A 64 -0.48 2.12 13.16
C GLU A 64 0.04 2.63 11.83
N LEU A 65 -0.15 3.92 11.54
CA LEU A 65 0.34 4.55 10.32
C LEU A 65 1.85 4.46 10.19
N ASN A 66 2.60 4.65 11.29
CA ASN A 66 4.05 4.46 11.28
C ASN A 66 4.46 3.00 11.00
N LYS A 67 3.71 2.02 11.49
CA LYS A 67 3.97 0.60 11.18
C LYS A 67 3.68 0.28 9.72
N ILE A 68 2.55 0.78 9.20
CA ILE A 68 2.16 0.62 7.81
C ILE A 68 3.21 1.27 6.90
N GLN A 69 3.63 2.50 7.22
CA GLN A 69 4.65 3.20 6.47
C GLN A 69 5.97 2.42 6.40
N LYS A 70 6.48 1.93 7.54
CA LYS A 70 7.70 1.10 7.55
C LYS A 70 7.56 -0.17 6.73
N LEU A 71 6.41 -0.83 6.81
CA LEU A 71 6.13 -2.03 6.01
C LEU A 71 6.16 -1.71 4.51
N ILE A 72 5.57 -0.58 4.11
CA ILE A 72 5.60 -0.11 2.72
C ILE A 72 7.03 0.24 2.30
N GLU A 73 7.80 0.92 3.15
CA GLU A 73 9.21 1.26 2.89
C GLU A 73 10.06 -0.01 2.67
N GLU A 74 9.89 -1.03 3.51
CA GLU A 74 10.57 -2.33 3.40
C GLU A 74 10.22 -3.06 2.09
N HIS A 75 8.98 -2.91 1.62
CA HIS A 75 8.48 -3.57 0.41
C HIS A 75 8.41 -2.64 -0.81
N THR A 76 8.99 -1.44 -0.74
CA THR A 76 8.90 -0.44 -1.82
C THR A 76 9.47 -0.99 -3.12
N ASN A 77 10.59 -1.71 -3.07
CA ASN A 77 11.18 -2.35 -4.26
C ASN A 77 10.26 -3.38 -4.90
N LEU A 78 9.53 -4.17 -4.09
CA LEU A 78 8.59 -5.18 -4.58
C LEU A 78 7.37 -4.50 -5.20
N ILE A 79 6.84 -3.47 -4.54
CA ILE A 79 5.73 -2.65 -5.02
C ILE A 79 6.09 -2.01 -6.36
N GLU A 80 7.29 -1.44 -6.48
CA GLU A 80 7.78 -0.85 -7.73
C GLU A 80 7.97 -1.90 -8.83
N SER A 81 8.51 -3.08 -8.51
CA SER A 81 8.63 -4.18 -9.48
C SER A 81 7.26 -4.59 -10.00
N SER A 82 6.31 -4.88 -9.11
CA SER A 82 4.94 -5.26 -9.49
C SER A 82 4.22 -4.16 -10.25
N TRP A 83 4.45 -2.89 -9.93
CA TRP A 83 3.92 -1.76 -10.68
C TRP A 83 4.50 -1.67 -12.09
N ASN A 84 5.81 -1.83 -12.25
CA ASN A 84 6.45 -1.85 -13.56
C ASN A 84 6.04 -3.07 -14.40
N GLU A 85 5.88 -4.25 -13.78
CA GLU A 85 5.37 -5.45 -14.45
C GLU A 85 3.91 -5.33 -14.90
N TYR A 86 3.11 -4.56 -14.16
CA TYR A 86 1.70 -4.34 -14.47
C TYR A 86 1.47 -3.25 -15.53
N LEU A 87 2.38 -2.27 -15.64
CA LEU A 87 2.32 -1.18 -16.63
C LEU A 87 3.20 -1.39 -17.87
N GLY A 88 4.10 -2.37 -17.87
CA GLY A 88 4.93 -2.76 -19.01
C GLY A 88 4.19 -3.66 -19.99
#